data_AF-A0A956EPZ6-F1
#
_entry.id   AF-A0A956EPZ6-F1
#
_cell.length_a   1.000
_cell.length_b   1.000
_cell.length_c   1.000
_cell.angle_alpha   90.00
_cell.angle_beta   90.00
_cell.angle_gamma   90.00
#
_symmetry.space_group_name_H-M   'P 1'
#
loop_
_entity.id
_entity.type
_entity.pdbx_description
1 polymer ?
#
loop_
_entity_poly.entity_id
_entity_poly.type
_entity_poly.pdbx_seq_one_letter_code
_entity_poly.pdbx_strand_id
1 'polypeptide(L)'
;MLRRLTSLVLLPAAALVGCTSDDTAGTDTATSTGGSASTSTTSTSGGTSAGTSGGSSGSGSVSETGTGSSGTTSGGTTSGTTSGGPTSGTTSGDTSGSTAVTVTDCTSSTTAAPQICAPASKSCFDDSSYQVCDDDGLAWGAPVDCAENEGCYDGECLPLCELVKQEPSSVGCSFFANRMDNLYANQPDSLIVGNVSTSLTAKVQLYFVPNGMAAEQPVGAPIDVPPSGTYTFTMDNAQIESVTTLRKGGVYRVESSLPIVAYLHSPIGSQATNDASMLLPEHALTGNYIVSSYPGTFPTHYPSYFTAIATEDGTTLNFLAGIATAGGGGVPALAKGQATDVAMSRYDTLNVVVSVNYTDLSGTIISADKPVWVAGATECGNVPMYPTTYCDHLEEVSIPLEYWGDTYVGAHAPQRGSETFYWRVYSGDDGVTISTSPQQPGFPKMLNKGEYYQF
;
A
#
# COMPACT_ATOMS: atom_id res chain seq x y z
N MET A 1 -24.32 -15.51 1.39
CA MET A 1 -24.24 -15.85 2.84
C MET A 1 -23.58 -17.21 2.99
N LEU A 2 -22.37 -17.27 3.56
CA LEU A 2 -21.85 -18.50 4.15
C LEU A 2 -20.81 -18.11 5.22
N ARG A 3 -21.12 -18.30 6.51
CA ARG A 3 -20.17 -18.08 7.61
C ARG A 3 -19.42 -19.38 7.85
N ARG A 4 -18.09 -19.39 7.75
CA ARG A 4 -17.27 -20.38 8.46
C ARG A 4 -17.08 -19.90 9.90
N LEU A 5 -17.18 -20.81 10.87
CA LEU A 5 -16.82 -20.56 12.27
C LEU A 5 -15.36 -20.95 12.46
N THR A 6 -14.52 -20.03 12.93
CA THR A 6 -13.17 -20.34 13.39
C THR A 6 -13.21 -20.62 14.88
N SER A 7 -13.05 -21.89 15.29
CA SER A 7 -13.01 -22.27 16.70
C SER A 7 -11.67 -21.89 17.34
N LEU A 8 -11.64 -20.76 18.05
CA LEU A 8 -10.44 -20.31 18.75
C LEU A 8 -10.24 -21.10 20.05
N VAL A 9 -9.25 -22.00 20.07
CA VAL A 9 -8.88 -22.78 21.26
C VAL A 9 -7.99 -21.95 22.17
N LEU A 10 -8.54 -21.41 23.26
CA LEU A 10 -7.74 -20.77 24.31
C LEU A 10 -7.02 -21.84 25.15
N LEU A 11 -5.69 -21.77 25.22
CA LEU A 11 -4.95 -22.30 26.36
C LEU A 11 -4.89 -21.26 27.49
N PRO A 12 -5.02 -21.65 28.77
CA PRO A 12 -5.00 -20.72 29.89
C PRO A 12 -3.57 -20.30 30.25
N ALA A 13 -3.36 -18.99 30.48
CA ALA A 13 -2.11 -18.47 31.00
C ALA A 13 -1.95 -18.83 32.49
N ALA A 14 -0.90 -19.56 32.85
CA ALA A 14 -0.57 -19.88 34.23
C ALA A 14 0.21 -18.73 34.89
N ALA A 15 -0.41 -18.04 35.84
CA ALA A 15 0.27 -17.00 36.62
C ALA A 15 1.17 -17.61 37.70
N LEU A 16 2.49 -17.41 37.61
CA LEU A 16 3.42 -17.69 38.70
C LEU A 16 3.57 -16.45 39.59
N VAL A 17 3.16 -16.56 40.85
CA VAL A 17 3.51 -15.59 41.90
C VAL A 17 4.85 -16.01 42.49
N GLY A 18 5.89 -15.21 42.27
CA GLY A 18 7.21 -15.37 42.88
C GLY A 18 7.47 -14.30 43.94
N CYS A 19 7.81 -14.71 45.16
CA CYS A 19 8.10 -13.78 46.25
C CYS A 19 9.46 -13.10 46.07
N THR A 20 9.52 -11.78 46.26
CA THR A 20 10.77 -11.02 46.38
C THR A 20 11.27 -11.05 47.83
N SER A 21 12.54 -11.40 48.02
CA SER A 21 13.30 -11.15 49.25
C SER A 21 14.43 -10.20 48.92
N ASP A 22 14.64 -9.17 49.73
CA ASP A 22 15.87 -8.37 49.67
C ASP A 22 17.07 -9.22 50.10
N ASP A 23 18.23 -9.04 49.45
CA ASP A 23 19.46 -8.79 50.21
C ASP A 23 20.54 -8.06 49.39
N THR A 24 21.56 -7.63 50.12
CA THR A 24 22.46 -6.49 49.93
C THR A 24 23.56 -6.60 48.86
N ALA A 25 23.75 -5.47 48.16
CA ALA A 25 25.00 -4.79 47.80
C ALA A 25 26.25 -5.59 47.33
N GLY A 26 26.73 -5.28 46.13
CA GLY A 26 28.11 -5.51 45.69
C GLY A 26 28.57 -4.42 44.71
N THR A 27 29.57 -3.62 45.10
CA THR A 27 30.11 -2.52 44.28
C THR A 27 31.42 -2.93 43.62
N ASP A 28 31.54 -2.72 42.32
CA ASP A 28 32.84 -2.55 41.65
C ASP A 28 32.72 -1.52 40.51
N THR A 29 33.63 -0.55 40.46
CA THR A 29 33.68 0.46 39.39
C THR A 29 35.12 0.95 39.24
N ALA A 30 35.84 0.40 38.26
CA ALA A 30 37.24 0.73 38.02
C ALA A 30 37.39 1.98 37.15
N THR A 31 37.95 3.05 37.72
CA THR A 31 38.26 4.29 37.01
C THR A 31 39.39 4.10 35.99
N SER A 32 39.25 4.69 34.80
CA SER A 32 40.41 5.15 34.03
C SER A 32 40.14 6.51 33.40
N THR A 33 41.19 7.34 33.32
CA THR A 33 41.11 8.75 32.88
C THR A 33 41.85 8.93 31.55
N GLY A 34 41.33 9.81 30.69
CA GLY A 34 41.95 10.11 29.39
C GLY A 34 41.29 11.30 28.71
N GLY A 35 41.67 12.51 29.09
CA GLY A 35 41.10 13.75 28.54
C GLY A 35 42.13 14.61 27.80
N SER A 36 41.83 14.98 26.56
CA SER A 36 42.40 16.08 25.76
C SER A 36 41.69 16.09 24.39
N ALA A 37 41.53 17.20 23.67
CA ALA A 37 41.52 18.63 24.00
C ALA A 37 40.89 19.34 22.77
N SER A 38 40.37 20.56 22.91
CA SER A 38 39.67 21.25 21.80
C SER A 38 40.61 21.84 20.75
N THR A 39 40.12 22.01 19.53
CA THR A 39 40.57 23.09 18.63
C THR A 39 39.39 23.58 17.79
N SER A 40 38.94 24.80 18.05
CA SER A 40 37.97 25.51 17.22
C SER A 40 38.69 26.32 16.14
N THR A 41 38.08 26.44 14.95
CA THR A 41 38.52 27.39 13.92
C THR A 41 37.33 28.16 13.37
N THR A 42 37.26 29.44 13.74
CA THR A 42 36.31 30.41 13.18
C THR A 42 36.84 30.93 11.84
N SER A 43 35.97 31.19 10.86
CA SER A 43 36.28 32.04 9.70
C SER A 43 35.10 32.96 9.39
N THR A 44 35.39 34.19 8.94
CA THR A 44 34.39 35.27 8.88
C THR A 44 34.63 36.24 7.72
N SER A 45 33.69 36.35 6.79
CA SER A 45 33.45 37.43 5.79
C SER A 45 32.23 37.00 4.94
N GLY A 46 31.34 37.84 4.41
CA GLY A 46 31.25 39.31 4.33
C GLY A 46 31.63 39.82 2.93
N GLY A 47 30.78 40.49 2.13
CA GLY A 47 29.35 40.87 2.27
C GLY A 47 28.89 41.79 1.09
N THR A 48 27.72 42.45 1.23
CA THR A 48 27.12 43.49 0.32
C THR A 48 26.51 43.04 -1.04
N SER A 49 25.54 43.73 -1.70
CA SER A 49 24.41 44.62 -1.28
C SER A 49 23.51 45.04 -2.48
N ALA A 50 22.24 45.43 -2.22
CA ALA A 50 21.22 46.03 -3.13
C ALA A 50 20.69 45.12 -4.28
N GLY A 51 19.48 45.24 -4.85
CA GLY A 51 18.28 46.11 -4.70
C GLY A 51 17.24 45.80 -5.84
N THR A 52 16.07 46.43 -6.06
CA THR A 52 15.35 47.53 -5.37
C THR A 52 13.84 47.61 -5.80
N SER A 53 12.91 47.82 -4.85
CA SER A 53 11.61 48.57 -4.92
C SER A 53 10.43 48.26 -5.88
N GLY A 54 9.21 48.18 -5.30
CA GLY A 54 7.90 48.62 -5.87
C GLY A 54 6.97 47.52 -6.42
N GLY A 55 5.63 47.59 -6.31
CA GLY A 55 4.75 48.51 -5.56
C GLY A 55 3.25 48.46 -5.96
N SER A 56 2.37 49.00 -5.10
CA SER A 56 0.94 49.34 -5.35
C SER A 56 -0.16 48.25 -5.26
N SER A 57 -0.81 48.21 -4.09
CA SER A 57 -2.27 48.37 -3.85
C SER A 57 -3.32 48.07 -4.95
N GLY A 58 -4.36 47.33 -4.57
CA GLY A 58 -5.66 47.30 -5.27
C GLY A 58 -6.79 46.67 -4.42
N SER A 59 -7.73 47.48 -3.93
CA SER A 59 -8.91 47.01 -3.18
C SER A 59 -10.14 46.90 -4.09
N GLY A 60 -10.90 45.82 -3.96
CA GLY A 60 -12.21 45.62 -4.59
C GLY A 60 -13.14 44.84 -3.67
N SER A 61 -14.41 45.23 -3.60
CA SER A 61 -15.40 44.66 -2.67
C SER A 61 -16.78 44.60 -3.32
N VAL A 62 -17.72 43.94 -2.64
CA VAL A 62 -19.17 43.83 -2.88
C VAL A 62 -19.63 43.16 -4.20
N SER A 63 -20.28 41.99 -4.06
CA SER A 63 -21.71 41.87 -4.44
C SER A 63 -22.28 40.48 -4.09
N GLU A 64 -23.15 40.43 -3.08
CA GLU A 64 -24.25 39.45 -3.01
C GLU A 64 -25.56 40.16 -3.35
N THR A 65 -26.49 39.49 -4.05
CA THR A 65 -27.95 39.41 -3.77
C THR A 65 -28.77 38.94 -5.00
N GLY A 66 -29.91 38.27 -4.76
CA GLY A 66 -31.03 38.13 -5.71
C GLY A 66 -31.06 36.85 -6.57
N THR A 67 -31.66 35.71 -6.15
CA THR A 67 -33.10 35.35 -6.01
C THR A 67 -33.90 35.06 -7.30
N GLY A 68 -34.56 33.88 -7.35
CA GLY A 68 -35.91 33.75 -7.95
C GLY A 68 -36.25 32.51 -8.82
N SER A 69 -37.37 31.83 -8.47
CA SER A 69 -38.15 30.83 -9.26
C SER A 69 -37.51 29.48 -9.64
N SER A 70 -38.23 28.36 -9.87
CA SER A 70 -39.62 27.89 -9.57
C SER A 70 -39.75 26.40 -10.02
N GLY A 71 -40.72 25.55 -9.64
CA GLY A 71 -41.83 25.67 -8.67
C GLY A 71 -42.88 24.53 -8.75
N THR A 72 -43.36 24.05 -7.60
CA THR A 72 -44.63 23.31 -7.31
C THR A 72 -45.14 22.14 -8.20
N THR A 73 -44.94 20.91 -7.70
CA THR A 73 -45.97 19.87 -7.42
C THR A 73 -47.30 19.78 -8.22
N SER A 74 -47.54 18.62 -8.85
CA SER A 74 -48.79 17.78 -8.82
C SER A 74 -48.66 16.62 -9.87
N GLY A 75 -49.29 15.44 -9.78
CA GLY A 75 -50.17 14.83 -8.77
C GLY A 75 -51.05 13.73 -9.39
N GLY A 76 -51.11 12.50 -8.84
CA GLY A 76 -51.90 11.40 -9.43
C GLY A 76 -51.93 10.07 -8.63
N THR A 77 -53.06 9.79 -7.98
CA THR A 77 -53.43 8.51 -7.33
C THR A 77 -54.29 7.65 -8.30
N THR A 78 -54.78 6.42 -8.06
CA THR A 78 -54.95 5.47 -6.91
C THR A 78 -55.13 4.05 -7.53
N SER A 79 -55.23 2.86 -6.90
CA SER A 79 -55.30 2.32 -5.53
C SER A 79 -54.92 0.80 -5.55
N GLY A 80 -54.94 0.08 -4.42
CA GLY A 80 -54.67 -1.38 -4.39
C GLY A 80 -54.50 -2.04 -3.01
N THR A 81 -55.37 -1.75 -2.06
CA THR A 81 -55.31 -2.11 -0.62
C THR A 81 -55.19 -3.61 -0.24
N THR A 82 -54.26 -3.92 0.71
CA THR A 82 -54.36 -4.85 1.89
C THR A 82 -54.59 -6.36 1.66
N SER A 83 -54.11 -7.33 2.47
CA SER A 83 -53.20 -7.45 3.65
C SER A 83 -52.91 -8.96 3.88
N GLY A 84 -52.08 -9.48 4.80
CA GLY A 84 -51.28 -8.94 5.93
C GLY A 84 -50.60 -10.09 6.73
N GLY A 85 -50.30 -9.90 8.02
CA GLY A 85 -49.75 -10.92 8.97
C GLY A 85 -49.87 -10.47 10.44
N PRO A 86 -49.16 -11.04 11.44
CA PRO A 86 -48.19 -12.16 11.39
C PRO A 86 -48.22 -13.15 12.61
N THR A 87 -47.15 -13.95 12.76
CA THR A 87 -46.55 -14.56 14.00
C THR A 87 -47.18 -15.75 14.80
N SER A 88 -46.33 -16.77 14.97
CA SER A 88 -46.06 -17.61 16.18
C SER A 88 -47.03 -18.70 16.66
N GLY A 89 -46.45 -19.84 17.10
CA GLY A 89 -47.12 -20.96 17.78
C GLY A 89 -46.25 -22.25 17.79
N THR A 90 -46.19 -22.99 18.89
CA THR A 90 -45.20 -24.08 19.11
C THR A 90 -45.86 -25.40 19.56
N THR A 91 -45.36 -26.54 19.06
CA THR A 91 -45.47 -27.93 19.60
C THR A 91 -46.80 -28.44 20.20
N SER A 92 -47.34 -29.55 19.65
CA SER A 92 -47.49 -30.87 20.35
C SER A 92 -48.47 -31.81 19.64
N GLY A 93 -48.29 -33.14 19.83
CA GLY A 93 -49.37 -34.13 19.76
C GLY A 93 -49.35 -35.12 18.60
N ASP A 94 -49.30 -36.42 18.93
CA ASP A 94 -49.48 -37.54 17.99
C ASP A 94 -50.93 -37.67 17.49
N THR A 95 -51.10 -38.33 16.34
CA THR A 95 -52.02 -39.49 16.19
C THR A 95 -51.61 -40.31 14.96
N SER A 96 -51.69 -41.64 15.07
CA SER A 96 -51.31 -42.59 14.01
C SER A 96 -52.31 -42.63 12.85
N GLY A 97 -51.82 -42.78 11.62
CA GLY A 97 -52.62 -42.90 10.40
C GLY A 97 -51.90 -43.72 9.32
N SER A 98 -52.01 -45.04 9.38
CA SER A 98 -51.34 -45.94 8.42
C SER A 98 -52.04 -45.96 7.06
N THR A 99 -51.28 -45.83 5.98
CA THR A 99 -51.64 -46.38 4.66
C THR A 99 -50.34 -46.80 3.97
N ALA A 100 -50.30 -48.03 3.45
CA ALA A 100 -49.06 -48.63 2.95
C ALA A 100 -48.65 -48.06 1.58
N VAL A 101 -47.37 -47.71 1.44
CA VAL A 101 -46.71 -47.57 0.14
C VAL A 101 -45.97 -48.89 -0.13
N THR A 102 -46.09 -49.40 -1.35
CA THR A 102 -45.51 -50.68 -1.76
C THR A 102 -43.99 -50.64 -1.74
N VAL A 103 -43.37 -51.51 -0.94
CA VAL A 103 -41.93 -51.79 -1.03
C VAL A 103 -41.66 -52.41 -2.41
N THR A 104 -40.99 -51.66 -3.27
CA THR A 104 -40.32 -52.23 -4.44
C THR A 104 -38.97 -52.72 -3.96
N ASP A 105 -38.72 -54.02 -4.06
CA ASP A 105 -37.46 -54.61 -3.61
C ASP A 105 -36.33 -54.27 -4.60
N CYS A 106 -35.48 -53.33 -4.21
CA CYS A 106 -34.22 -53.07 -4.89
C CYS A 106 -33.12 -53.95 -4.29
N THR A 107 -33.16 -55.25 -4.60
CA THR A 107 -32.13 -56.24 -4.23
C THR A 107 -30.84 -56.05 -5.05
N SER A 108 -30.19 -54.90 -4.86
CA SER A 108 -28.86 -54.57 -5.39
C SER A 108 -27.95 -54.11 -4.25
N SER A 109 -27.51 -55.06 -3.43
CA SER A 109 -26.65 -54.79 -2.27
C SER A 109 -25.23 -54.41 -2.67
N THR A 110 -24.98 -53.13 -2.89
CA THR A 110 -23.67 -52.52 -2.68
C THR A 110 -23.81 -51.39 -1.66
N THR A 111 -23.78 -51.76 -0.38
CA THR A 111 -23.47 -50.84 0.72
C THR A 111 -21.99 -50.46 0.61
N ALA A 112 -21.66 -49.65 -0.40
CA ALA A 112 -20.38 -48.96 -0.46
C ALA A 112 -20.25 -48.16 0.85
N ALA A 113 -19.18 -48.41 1.60
CA ALA A 113 -18.88 -47.59 2.77
C ALA A 113 -18.74 -46.12 2.32
N PRO A 114 -19.25 -45.15 3.09
CA PRO A 114 -19.29 -43.76 2.67
C PRO A 114 -17.88 -43.28 2.35
N GLN A 115 -17.64 -43.01 1.06
CA GLN A 115 -16.36 -42.57 0.52
C GLN A 115 -15.96 -41.27 1.22
N ILE A 116 -14.75 -41.24 1.77
CA ILE A 116 -14.23 -40.07 2.50
C ILE A 116 -13.59 -39.08 1.52
N CYS A 117 -13.09 -39.59 0.40
CA CYS A 117 -12.54 -38.86 -0.74
C CYS A 117 -12.87 -39.61 -2.04
N ALA A 118 -12.67 -38.97 -3.20
CA ALA A 118 -12.83 -39.63 -4.48
C ALA A 118 -11.54 -40.42 -4.82
N PRO A 119 -11.59 -41.70 -5.21
CA PRO A 119 -10.39 -42.48 -5.53
C PRO A 119 -9.43 -41.75 -6.49
N ALA A 120 -8.13 -41.79 -6.16
CA ALA A 120 -7.04 -41.09 -6.84
C ALA A 120 -7.15 -39.54 -6.93
N SER A 121 -8.10 -38.90 -6.24
CA SER A 121 -8.06 -37.44 -6.03
C SER A 121 -6.90 -37.04 -5.12
N LYS A 122 -6.44 -35.79 -5.24
CA LYS A 122 -5.43 -35.21 -4.36
C LYS A 122 -6.07 -34.23 -3.36
N SER A 123 -5.37 -33.98 -2.27
CA SER A 123 -5.60 -32.87 -1.34
C SER A 123 -4.26 -32.48 -0.73
N CYS A 124 -4.11 -31.24 -0.28
CA CYS A 124 -3.01 -30.94 0.64
C CYS A 124 -3.21 -31.70 1.95
N PHE A 125 -2.10 -32.08 2.58
CA PHE A 125 -2.04 -32.59 3.95
C PHE A 125 -1.58 -31.48 4.90
N ASP A 126 -0.53 -30.76 4.50
CA ASP A 126 -0.08 -29.49 5.07
C ASP A 126 0.44 -28.56 3.96
N ASP A 127 0.99 -27.40 4.33
CA ASP A 127 1.49 -26.38 3.39
C ASP A 127 2.68 -26.88 2.55
N SER A 128 3.33 -27.98 2.94
CA SER A 128 4.53 -28.55 2.32
C SER A 128 4.33 -29.92 1.66
N SER A 129 3.16 -30.55 1.79
CA SER A 129 2.91 -31.91 1.32
C SER A 129 1.47 -32.16 0.86
N TYR A 130 1.32 -33.04 -0.13
CA TYR A 130 0.02 -33.49 -0.63
C TYR A 130 -0.22 -34.97 -0.33
N GLN A 131 -1.48 -35.37 -0.29
CA GLN A 131 -1.92 -36.76 -0.09
C GLN A 131 -2.84 -37.18 -1.24
N VAL A 132 -2.83 -38.47 -1.57
CA VAL A 132 -3.66 -39.07 -2.63
C VAL A 132 -4.69 -39.98 -1.98
N CYS A 133 -5.94 -39.92 -2.45
CA CYS A 133 -7.01 -40.79 -1.99
C CYS A 133 -6.82 -42.21 -2.52
N ASP A 134 -6.95 -43.23 -1.64
CA ASP A 134 -6.77 -44.62 -2.01
C ASP A 134 -7.84 -45.11 -3.02
N ASP A 135 -7.52 -46.17 -3.77
CA ASP A 135 -8.38 -46.72 -4.85
C ASP A 135 -9.80 -47.12 -4.38
N ASP A 136 -10.00 -47.38 -3.09
CA ASP A 136 -11.30 -47.73 -2.50
C ASP A 136 -12.08 -46.53 -1.92
N GLY A 137 -11.48 -45.33 -1.89
CA GLY A 137 -12.07 -44.10 -1.38
C GLY A 137 -12.29 -44.06 0.14
N LEU A 138 -11.72 -45.01 0.90
CA LEU A 138 -11.94 -45.13 2.35
C LEU A 138 -10.82 -44.50 3.20
N ALA A 139 -9.70 -44.12 2.60
CA ALA A 139 -8.60 -43.45 3.27
C ALA A 139 -7.83 -42.50 2.33
N TRP A 140 -7.06 -41.61 2.95
CA TRP A 140 -5.96 -40.91 2.28
C TRP A 140 -4.67 -41.69 2.52
N GLY A 141 -3.87 -41.87 1.47
CA GLY A 141 -2.54 -42.47 1.54
C GLY A 141 -1.54 -41.57 2.27
N ALA A 142 -0.30 -42.07 2.41
CA ALA A 142 0.77 -41.31 3.05
C ALA A 142 1.06 -39.97 2.32
N PRO A 143 1.35 -38.88 3.05
CA PRO A 143 1.77 -37.62 2.43
C PRO A 143 3.03 -37.76 1.56
N VAL A 144 3.11 -36.91 0.55
CA VAL A 144 4.22 -36.77 -0.39
C VAL A 144 4.68 -35.30 -0.33
N ASP A 145 5.94 -35.11 0.05
CA ASP A 145 6.55 -33.79 0.19
C ASP A 145 6.69 -33.10 -1.18
N CYS A 146 6.43 -31.80 -1.23
CA CYS A 146 6.76 -30.93 -2.36
C CYS A 146 8.26 -30.62 -2.44
N ALA A 147 8.73 -29.99 -3.52
CA ALA A 147 10.12 -29.52 -3.56
C ALA A 147 10.37 -28.41 -2.53
N GLU A 148 11.64 -28.23 -2.13
CA GLU A 148 12.05 -27.25 -1.10
C GLU A 148 11.62 -25.80 -1.41
N ASN A 149 11.44 -25.46 -2.68
CA ASN A 149 10.99 -24.14 -3.15
C ASN A 149 9.50 -24.09 -3.58
N GLU A 150 8.73 -25.09 -3.21
CA GLU A 150 7.31 -25.27 -3.51
C GLU A 150 6.48 -25.37 -2.22
N GLY A 151 5.16 -25.27 -2.35
CA GLY A 151 4.19 -25.63 -1.31
C GLY A 151 2.95 -26.24 -1.94
N CYS A 152 2.08 -26.83 -1.14
CA CYS A 152 0.85 -27.45 -1.64
C CYS A 152 -0.30 -26.44 -1.78
N TYR A 153 -1.01 -26.49 -2.92
CA TYR A 153 -2.29 -25.82 -3.12
C TYR A 153 -3.23 -26.69 -3.96
N ASP A 154 -4.47 -26.85 -3.50
CA ASP A 154 -5.50 -27.73 -4.09
C ASP A 154 -5.02 -29.19 -4.41
N GLY A 155 -4.04 -29.67 -3.65
CA GLY A 155 -3.43 -30.99 -3.81
C GLY A 155 -2.30 -31.08 -4.82
N GLU A 156 -1.88 -29.98 -5.44
CA GLU A 156 -0.70 -29.91 -6.32
C GLU A 156 0.43 -29.09 -5.66
N CYS A 157 1.68 -29.47 -5.94
CA CYS A 157 2.84 -28.67 -5.54
C CYS A 157 3.04 -27.52 -6.54
N LEU A 158 3.08 -26.28 -6.05
CA LEU A 158 3.32 -25.07 -6.84
C LEU A 158 4.52 -24.30 -6.28
N PRO A 159 5.33 -23.63 -7.12
CA PRO A 159 6.42 -22.78 -6.65
C PRO A 159 5.92 -21.70 -5.68
N LEU A 160 6.67 -21.42 -4.62
CA LEU A 160 6.29 -20.44 -3.59
C LEU A 160 5.99 -19.05 -4.19
N CYS A 161 6.63 -18.69 -5.30
CA CYS A 161 6.37 -17.45 -6.04
C CYS A 161 5.03 -17.41 -6.82
N GLU A 162 4.40 -18.56 -7.10
CA GLU A 162 3.06 -18.65 -7.68
C GLU A 162 1.97 -18.75 -6.60
N LEU A 163 2.32 -19.33 -5.44
CA LEU A 163 1.45 -19.41 -4.27
C LEU A 163 1.14 -18.03 -3.67
N VAL A 164 2.15 -17.17 -3.52
CA VAL A 164 1.92 -15.81 -3.00
C VAL A 164 1.10 -14.91 -3.92
N LYS A 165 0.86 -15.31 -5.19
CA LYS A 165 -0.05 -14.58 -6.09
C LYS A 165 -1.53 -14.86 -5.85
N GLN A 166 -1.88 -15.86 -5.03
CA GLN A 166 -3.28 -16.21 -4.77
C GLN A 166 -3.97 -15.22 -3.82
N GLU A 167 -3.21 -14.53 -2.97
CA GLU A 167 -3.71 -13.48 -2.05
C GLU A 167 -2.76 -12.26 -2.08
N PRO A 168 -3.19 -11.08 -2.59
CA PRO A 168 -2.33 -9.90 -2.68
C PRO A 168 -1.76 -9.46 -1.33
N SER A 169 -0.45 -9.24 -1.29
CA SER A 169 0.26 -8.75 -0.10
C SER A 169 1.53 -7.97 -0.49
N SER A 170 2.27 -7.45 0.50
CA SER A 170 3.61 -6.88 0.27
C SER A 170 4.72 -7.95 0.11
N VAL A 171 4.37 -9.24 0.24
CA VAL A 171 5.29 -10.37 0.03
C VAL A 171 5.13 -10.88 -1.40
N GLY A 172 6.24 -10.97 -2.16
CA GLY A 172 6.20 -11.39 -3.56
C GLY A 172 7.58 -11.69 -4.14
N CYS A 173 7.66 -11.92 -5.45
CA CYS A 173 8.90 -12.32 -6.13
C CYS A 173 9.36 -11.36 -7.25
N SER A 174 8.60 -10.30 -7.56
CA SER A 174 9.14 -9.20 -8.36
C SER A 174 8.46 -7.87 -8.02
N PHE A 175 9.25 -6.80 -8.00
CA PHE A 175 8.86 -5.45 -7.56
C PHE A 175 9.53 -4.41 -8.48
N PHE A 176 8.81 -3.33 -8.77
CA PHE A 176 9.35 -2.15 -9.45
C PHE A 176 9.81 -1.07 -8.46
N ALA A 177 10.79 -0.28 -8.89
CA ALA A 177 11.13 1.01 -8.30
C ALA A 177 11.68 1.95 -9.39
N ASN A 178 11.53 3.26 -9.19
CA ASN A 178 12.37 4.27 -9.82
C ASN A 178 13.26 4.93 -8.76
N ARG A 179 14.25 5.71 -9.20
CA ARG A 179 14.80 6.77 -8.37
C ARG A 179 13.80 7.89 -8.21
N MET A 180 13.65 8.36 -6.98
CA MET A 180 12.68 9.39 -6.61
C MET A 180 13.28 10.78 -6.81
N ASP A 181 12.41 11.78 -6.97
CA ASP A 181 12.81 13.16 -7.07
C ASP A 181 12.98 13.74 -5.65
N ASN A 182 14.23 14.02 -5.30
CA ASN A 182 14.68 14.37 -3.96
C ASN A 182 15.70 15.53 -4.02
N LEU A 183 15.57 16.48 -3.10
CA LEU A 183 16.43 17.66 -2.91
C LEU A 183 17.94 17.38 -2.95
N TYR A 184 18.36 16.18 -2.55
CA TYR A 184 19.75 15.72 -2.57
C TYR A 184 20.03 14.77 -3.74
N ALA A 185 19.62 15.16 -4.95
CA ALA A 185 19.66 14.38 -6.20
C ALA A 185 20.99 13.69 -6.55
N ASN A 186 22.10 14.16 -5.97
CA ASN A 186 23.45 13.61 -6.13
C ASN A 186 23.78 12.43 -5.20
N GLN A 187 22.89 12.08 -4.26
CA GLN A 187 22.96 10.86 -3.49
C GLN A 187 22.19 9.74 -4.22
N PRO A 188 22.65 8.49 -4.14
CA PRO A 188 21.89 7.37 -4.67
C PRO A 188 20.71 7.02 -3.75
N ASP A 189 19.64 6.53 -4.36
CA ASP A 189 18.55 5.85 -3.66
C ASP A 189 18.93 4.38 -3.43
N SER A 190 18.09 3.62 -2.74
CA SER A 190 18.28 2.17 -2.65
C SER A 190 17.00 1.36 -2.65
N LEU A 191 17.07 0.20 -3.28
CA LEU A 191 16.07 -0.87 -3.18
C LEU A 191 16.59 -1.91 -2.19
N ILE A 192 15.94 -2.02 -1.03
CA ILE A 192 16.27 -3.00 0.01
C ILE A 192 15.32 -4.19 -0.12
N VAL A 193 15.85 -5.41 -0.10
CA VAL A 193 15.06 -6.65 -0.07
C VAL A 193 15.23 -7.37 1.26
N GLY A 194 14.18 -8.06 1.72
CA GLY A 194 14.19 -8.92 2.89
C GLY A 194 13.62 -10.31 2.58
N ASN A 195 14.39 -11.35 2.84
CA ASN A 195 13.96 -12.74 2.68
C ASN A 195 13.08 -13.14 3.87
N VAL A 196 11.81 -13.46 3.60
CA VAL A 196 10.83 -13.85 4.62
C VAL A 196 10.90 -15.34 4.99
N SER A 197 11.64 -16.14 4.23
CA SER A 197 11.89 -17.54 4.60
C SER A 197 12.86 -17.62 5.77
N THR A 198 12.52 -18.45 6.77
CA THR A 198 13.35 -18.72 7.94
C THR A 198 14.31 -19.91 7.75
N SER A 199 14.19 -20.63 6.63
CA SER A 199 15.01 -21.82 6.29
C SER A 199 15.75 -21.71 4.95
N LEU A 200 15.21 -21.00 3.96
CA LEU A 200 15.69 -21.02 2.58
C LEU A 200 16.47 -19.77 2.18
N THR A 201 17.46 -19.92 1.29
CA THR A 201 18.20 -18.80 0.69
C THR A 201 17.54 -18.36 -0.61
N ALA A 202 17.11 -17.09 -0.69
CA ALA A 202 16.54 -16.51 -1.91
C ALA A 202 17.65 -16.09 -2.88
N LYS A 203 17.53 -16.44 -4.16
CA LYS A 203 18.40 -15.92 -5.23
C LYS A 203 17.73 -14.70 -5.85
N VAL A 204 18.36 -13.53 -5.72
CA VAL A 204 17.78 -12.23 -6.07
C VAL A 204 18.61 -11.53 -7.15
N GLN A 205 17.99 -11.16 -8.26
CA GLN A 205 18.60 -10.39 -9.35
C GLN A 205 17.96 -9.00 -9.42
N LEU A 206 18.80 -7.95 -9.44
CA LEU A 206 18.37 -6.61 -9.83
C LEU A 206 18.50 -6.47 -11.35
N TYR A 207 17.47 -5.96 -12.00
CA TYR A 207 17.52 -5.48 -13.38
C TYR A 207 17.30 -3.97 -13.42
N PHE A 208 17.88 -3.32 -14.43
CA PHE A 208 17.70 -1.90 -14.71
C PHE A 208 17.36 -1.69 -16.19
N VAL A 209 16.38 -0.85 -16.47
CA VAL A 209 16.02 -0.39 -17.82
C VAL A 209 16.67 0.98 -18.02
N PRO A 210 17.70 1.12 -18.87
CA PRO A 210 18.37 2.41 -19.04
C PRO A 210 17.44 3.50 -19.57
N ASN A 211 17.69 4.76 -19.18
CA ASN A 211 16.92 5.91 -19.64
C ASN A 211 16.90 5.96 -21.19
N GLY A 212 15.70 5.98 -21.78
CA GLY A 212 15.45 5.90 -23.23
C GLY A 212 15.23 4.49 -23.81
N MET A 213 15.41 3.44 -23.02
CA MET A 213 15.32 2.03 -23.46
C MET A 213 14.03 1.34 -22.98
N ALA A 214 13.70 0.20 -23.59
CA ALA A 214 12.55 -0.66 -23.23
C ALA A 214 12.96 -2.06 -22.72
N ALA A 215 14.26 -2.35 -22.64
CA ALA A 215 14.79 -3.68 -22.33
C ALA A 215 15.60 -3.63 -21.04
N GLU A 216 15.14 -4.35 -20.02
CA GLU A 216 15.86 -4.49 -18.74
C GLU A 216 17.17 -5.26 -18.92
N GLN A 217 18.20 -4.86 -18.17
CA GLN A 217 19.53 -5.45 -18.18
C GLN A 217 19.92 -5.87 -16.75
N PRO A 218 20.53 -7.05 -16.53
CA PRO A 218 20.94 -7.48 -15.20
C PRO A 218 22.05 -6.57 -14.65
N VAL A 219 21.83 -6.04 -13.44
CA VAL A 219 22.80 -5.22 -12.71
C VAL A 219 23.67 -6.14 -11.86
N GLY A 220 24.83 -6.52 -12.39
CA GLY A 220 25.70 -7.49 -11.75
C GLY A 220 25.15 -8.92 -11.81
N ALA A 221 25.65 -9.79 -10.95
CA ALA A 221 25.21 -11.18 -10.82
C ALA A 221 24.11 -11.32 -9.74
N PRO A 222 23.33 -12.42 -9.74
CA PRO A 222 22.37 -12.69 -8.68
C PRO A 222 23.04 -12.78 -7.30
N ILE A 223 22.33 -12.29 -6.29
CA ILE A 223 22.76 -12.27 -4.89
C ILE A 223 22.00 -13.35 -4.11
N ASP A 224 22.73 -14.09 -3.29
CA ASP A 224 22.15 -15.06 -2.35
C ASP A 224 21.79 -14.35 -1.04
N VAL A 225 20.50 -14.11 -0.82
CA VAL A 225 19.97 -13.49 0.40
C VAL A 225 19.62 -14.62 1.40
N PRO A 226 20.34 -14.74 2.53
CA PRO A 226 20.17 -15.87 3.46
C PRO A 226 18.79 -15.84 4.15
N PRO A 227 18.41 -16.92 4.84
CA PRO A 227 17.14 -16.98 5.58
C PRO A 227 17.05 -15.86 6.63
N SER A 228 15.89 -15.20 6.73
CA SER A 228 15.66 -13.99 7.53
C SER A 228 16.63 -12.82 7.26
N GLY A 229 17.37 -12.86 6.15
CA GLY A 229 18.39 -11.88 5.77
C GLY A 229 17.85 -10.74 4.91
N THR A 230 18.62 -9.66 4.83
CA THR A 230 18.35 -8.53 3.94
C THR A 230 19.52 -8.26 3.00
N TYR A 231 19.26 -7.56 1.90
CA TYR A 231 20.29 -7.03 1.01
C TYR A 231 19.87 -5.67 0.44
N THR A 232 20.83 -4.79 0.17
CA THR A 232 20.59 -3.42 -0.28
C THR A 232 21.25 -3.20 -1.65
N PHE A 233 20.42 -2.93 -2.65
CA PHE A 233 20.86 -2.51 -3.97
C PHE A 233 20.91 -0.98 -4.06
N THR A 234 22.03 -0.43 -4.53
CA THR A 234 22.18 1.00 -4.82
C THR A 234 21.54 1.36 -6.17
N MET A 235 20.85 2.50 -6.24
CA MET A 235 20.26 3.03 -7.47
C MET A 235 20.85 4.42 -7.76
N ASP A 236 21.50 4.56 -8.92
CA ASP A 236 22.41 5.67 -9.25
C ASP A 236 22.13 6.35 -10.59
N ASN A 237 21.03 5.99 -11.29
CA ASN A 237 20.63 6.69 -12.51
C ASN A 237 20.17 8.14 -12.24
N ALA A 238 19.88 8.88 -13.30
CA ALA A 238 19.28 10.21 -13.16
C ALA A 238 17.80 10.12 -12.74
N GLN A 239 17.40 10.85 -11.70
CA GLN A 239 15.99 11.02 -11.30
C GLN A 239 15.21 11.86 -12.33
N ILE A 240 13.93 12.15 -12.06
CA ILE A 240 13.11 13.05 -12.88
C ILE A 240 12.98 14.40 -12.15
N GLU A 241 14.03 15.20 -12.27
CA GLU A 241 14.22 16.50 -11.58
C GLU A 241 13.07 17.49 -11.81
N SER A 242 12.19 17.66 -10.83
CA SER A 242 11.24 18.77 -10.68
C SER A 242 10.32 19.05 -11.91
N VAL A 243 10.08 18.05 -12.78
CA VAL A 243 9.31 18.22 -14.04
C VAL A 243 8.25 17.15 -14.31
N THR A 244 7.13 17.58 -14.89
CA THR A 244 6.18 16.67 -15.56
C THR A 244 6.81 16.12 -16.86
N THR A 245 6.79 14.80 -17.05
CA THR A 245 7.24 14.13 -18.29
C THR A 245 6.74 12.69 -18.37
N LEU A 246 6.55 12.17 -19.58
CA LEU A 246 6.58 10.73 -19.83
C LEU A 246 8.02 10.34 -20.21
N ARG A 247 8.71 9.58 -19.35
CA ARG A 247 10.08 9.11 -19.57
C ARG A 247 10.07 7.63 -19.91
N LYS A 248 10.72 7.25 -21.02
CA LYS A 248 10.97 5.85 -21.33
C LYS A 248 12.11 5.29 -20.48
N GLY A 249 11.87 4.24 -19.71
CA GLY A 249 12.89 3.62 -18.85
C GLY A 249 13.39 4.53 -17.73
N GLY A 250 14.54 4.15 -17.17
CA GLY A 250 15.04 4.65 -15.88
C GLY A 250 14.33 3.97 -14.69
N VAL A 251 13.97 2.71 -14.87
CA VAL A 251 13.21 1.85 -13.94
C VAL A 251 14.11 0.70 -13.50
N TYR A 252 14.07 0.35 -12.22
CA TYR A 252 14.64 -0.87 -11.68
C TYR A 252 13.52 -1.90 -11.43
N ARG A 253 13.82 -3.17 -11.68
CA ARG A 253 12.98 -4.31 -11.29
C ARG A 253 13.85 -5.28 -10.51
N VAL A 254 13.42 -5.67 -9.31
CA VAL A 254 14.05 -6.78 -8.60
C VAL A 254 13.24 -8.06 -8.82
N GLU A 255 13.92 -9.19 -8.94
CA GLU A 255 13.37 -10.52 -9.17
C GLU A 255 13.98 -11.50 -8.18
N SER A 256 13.17 -12.41 -7.64
CA SER A 256 13.59 -13.38 -6.63
C SER A 256 13.09 -14.79 -6.93
N SER A 257 13.92 -15.80 -6.62
CA SER A 257 13.54 -17.21 -6.72
C SER A 257 12.57 -17.68 -5.61
N LEU A 258 12.37 -16.85 -4.58
CA LEU A 258 11.51 -17.11 -3.42
C LEU A 258 10.79 -15.83 -2.99
N PRO A 259 9.67 -15.92 -2.26
CA PRO A 259 9.01 -14.75 -1.70
C PRO A 259 9.93 -13.90 -0.82
N ILE A 260 9.90 -12.59 -1.04
CA ILE A 260 10.62 -11.55 -0.30
C ILE A 260 9.68 -10.38 -0.03
N VAL A 261 10.08 -9.45 0.84
CA VAL A 261 9.56 -8.08 0.88
C VAL A 261 10.58 -7.11 0.27
N ALA A 262 10.15 -5.95 -0.19
CA ALA A 262 11.04 -4.91 -0.70
C ALA A 262 10.65 -3.50 -0.23
N TYR A 263 11.64 -2.62 -0.13
CA TYR A 263 11.52 -1.23 0.28
C TYR A 263 12.34 -0.32 -0.63
N LEU A 264 11.83 0.88 -0.88
CA LEU A 264 12.52 1.99 -1.52
C LEU A 264 12.97 2.96 -0.42
N HIS A 265 14.17 3.51 -0.55
CA HIS A 265 14.68 4.58 0.32
C HIS A 265 15.26 5.68 -0.57
N SER A 266 14.86 6.94 -0.35
CA SER A 266 15.44 8.10 -1.04
C SER A 266 15.94 9.17 -0.07
N PRO A 267 17.27 9.44 -0.04
CA PRO A 267 18.38 8.58 -0.49
C PRO A 267 18.66 7.42 0.51
N ILE A 268 19.60 6.53 0.16
CA ILE A 268 20.11 5.49 1.09
C ILE A 268 20.84 6.08 2.32
N GLY A 269 21.51 7.22 2.14
CA GLY A 269 22.34 7.84 3.17
C GLY A 269 21.51 8.64 4.16
N SER A 270 21.75 8.46 5.46
CA SER A 270 21.17 9.32 6.50
C SER A 270 21.72 10.74 6.35
N GLN A 271 20.92 11.57 5.69
CA GLN A 271 21.20 12.95 5.32
C GLN A 271 20.32 13.89 6.16
N ALA A 272 20.32 15.19 5.84
CA ALA A 272 19.43 16.15 6.50
C ALA A 272 17.93 15.87 6.23
N THR A 273 17.62 15.15 5.15
CA THR A 273 16.35 14.46 4.95
C THR A 273 16.56 13.16 4.17
N ASN A 274 15.75 12.16 4.47
CA ASN A 274 15.53 10.94 3.69
C ASN A 274 14.20 10.31 4.12
N ASP A 275 13.52 9.61 3.21
CA ASP A 275 12.28 8.88 3.51
C ASP A 275 12.28 7.50 2.81
N ALA A 276 11.32 6.63 3.12
CA ALA A 276 11.32 5.24 2.64
C ALA A 276 9.92 4.60 2.52
N SER A 277 9.53 4.27 1.29
CA SER A 277 8.30 3.52 1.00
C SER A 277 8.47 1.99 1.05
N MET A 278 7.45 1.28 1.54
CA MET A 278 7.28 -0.16 1.29
C MET A 278 6.85 -0.40 -0.17
N LEU A 279 7.48 -1.35 -0.87
CA LEU A 279 7.12 -1.68 -2.25
C LEU A 279 6.06 -2.79 -2.30
N LEU A 280 5.09 -2.64 -3.20
CA LEU A 280 4.15 -3.71 -3.56
C LEU A 280 4.70 -4.53 -4.74
N PRO A 281 4.55 -5.87 -4.73
CA PRO A 281 4.99 -6.73 -5.82
C PRO A 281 4.08 -6.59 -7.05
N GLU A 282 4.58 -6.95 -8.24
CA GLU A 282 3.84 -6.80 -9.52
C GLU A 282 2.44 -7.44 -9.50
N HIS A 283 2.26 -8.57 -8.79
CA HIS A 283 0.96 -9.26 -8.71
C HIS A 283 -0.08 -8.53 -7.83
N ALA A 284 0.36 -7.61 -6.97
CA ALA A 284 -0.51 -6.86 -6.05
C ALA A 284 -0.84 -5.46 -6.58
N LEU A 285 -0.25 -5.03 -7.70
CA LEU A 285 -0.58 -3.75 -8.34
C LEU A 285 -1.92 -3.84 -9.08
N THR A 286 -2.67 -2.74 -9.09
CA THR A 286 -3.95 -2.62 -9.82
C THR A 286 -3.93 -1.38 -10.72
N GLY A 287 -5.08 -0.96 -11.24
CA GLY A 287 -5.19 0.31 -11.98
C GLY A 287 -5.63 1.51 -11.14
N ASN A 288 -6.13 1.34 -9.91
CA ASN A 288 -6.95 2.35 -9.24
C ASN A 288 -6.33 2.90 -7.95
N TYR A 289 -6.03 4.20 -7.94
CA TYR A 289 -5.30 4.86 -6.85
C TYR A 289 -5.83 6.26 -6.55
N ILE A 290 -5.59 6.73 -5.32
CA ILE A 290 -5.62 8.14 -4.95
C ILE A 290 -4.21 8.53 -4.50
N VAL A 291 -3.65 9.58 -5.12
CA VAL A 291 -2.34 10.11 -4.75
C VAL A 291 -2.39 10.71 -3.34
N SER A 292 -1.40 10.35 -2.52
CA SER A 292 -1.09 10.98 -1.23
C SER A 292 0.25 11.70 -1.31
N SER A 293 0.29 12.98 -0.94
CA SER A 293 1.48 13.85 -0.97
C SER A 293 1.35 14.96 0.08
N TYR A 294 2.27 15.92 0.11
CA TYR A 294 2.25 17.14 0.93
C TYR A 294 2.75 18.35 0.14
N PRO A 295 2.50 19.60 0.58
CA PRO A 295 2.91 20.78 -0.19
C PRO A 295 4.42 20.95 -0.20
N GLY A 296 5.00 21.15 -1.39
CA GLY A 296 6.35 21.69 -1.54
C GLY A 296 6.41 23.11 -0.97
N THR A 297 7.34 23.38 -0.05
CA THR A 297 7.31 24.60 0.79
C THR A 297 8.26 25.70 0.36
N PHE A 298 8.90 25.56 -0.80
CA PHE A 298 9.80 26.55 -1.37
C PHE A 298 9.14 27.28 -2.56
N PRO A 299 9.38 28.60 -2.73
CA PRO A 299 8.76 29.40 -3.80
C PRO A 299 9.43 29.18 -5.17
N THR A 300 10.50 28.42 -5.22
CA THR A 300 11.28 28.08 -6.42
C THR A 300 11.91 26.72 -6.18
N HIS A 301 11.59 25.75 -7.05
CA HIS A 301 11.98 24.33 -6.96
C HIS A 301 11.31 23.56 -5.81
N TYR A 302 11.41 22.23 -5.90
CA TYR A 302 10.97 21.25 -4.91
C TYR A 302 9.44 21.07 -4.76
N PRO A 303 8.75 20.57 -5.80
CA PRO A 303 7.30 20.44 -5.85
C PRO A 303 6.77 19.19 -5.11
N SER A 304 5.45 19.18 -4.95
CA SER A 304 4.66 17.95 -4.82
C SER A 304 4.51 17.28 -6.18
N TYR A 305 4.63 15.95 -6.22
CA TYR A 305 4.55 15.17 -7.45
C TYR A 305 3.92 13.78 -7.23
N PHE A 306 3.60 13.12 -8.33
CA PHE A 306 3.43 11.67 -8.36
C PHE A 306 4.22 11.08 -9.52
N THR A 307 4.69 9.85 -9.32
CA THR A 307 5.33 9.01 -10.34
C THR A 307 4.52 7.74 -10.52
N ALA A 308 4.44 7.24 -11.75
CA ALA A 308 3.77 6.00 -12.08
C ALA A 308 4.55 5.21 -13.15
N ILE A 309 4.66 3.89 -12.99
CA ILE A 309 5.39 3.00 -13.90
C ILE A 309 4.41 1.95 -14.46
N ALA A 310 4.35 1.82 -15.78
CA ALA A 310 3.53 0.79 -16.42
C ALA A 310 4.20 -0.60 -16.33
N THR A 311 3.48 -1.58 -15.79
CA THR A 311 3.96 -2.97 -15.65
C THR A 311 3.82 -3.79 -16.94
N GLU A 312 3.10 -3.27 -17.92
CA GLU A 312 2.74 -3.94 -19.17
C GLU A 312 2.86 -2.99 -20.39
N ASP A 313 2.94 -3.57 -21.59
CA ASP A 313 2.83 -2.81 -22.84
C ASP A 313 1.38 -2.48 -23.18
N GLY A 314 1.14 -1.25 -23.64
CA GLY A 314 -0.19 -0.78 -24.03
C GLY A 314 -1.11 -0.54 -22.84
N THR A 315 -0.56 -0.03 -21.73
CA THR A 315 -1.33 0.50 -20.61
C THR A 315 -1.83 1.91 -20.95
N THR A 316 -3.09 2.19 -20.63
CA THR A 316 -3.70 3.52 -20.68
C THR A 316 -3.95 4.00 -19.25
N LEU A 317 -3.15 4.96 -18.78
CA LEU A 317 -3.31 5.58 -17.47
C LEU A 317 -4.10 6.87 -17.61
N ASN A 318 -5.32 6.93 -17.06
CA ASN A 318 -6.06 8.17 -16.85
C ASN A 318 -5.72 8.77 -15.48
N PHE A 319 -5.52 10.08 -15.40
CA PHE A 319 -5.48 10.77 -14.12
C PHE A 319 -6.36 12.03 -14.12
N LEU A 320 -7.18 12.17 -13.07
CA LEU A 320 -8.05 13.30 -12.80
C LEU A 320 -7.39 14.20 -11.74
N ALA A 321 -6.99 15.40 -12.15
CA ALA A 321 -6.09 16.25 -11.40
C ALA A 321 -6.75 16.86 -10.14
N GLY A 322 -6.26 16.49 -8.96
CA GLY A 322 -6.75 16.98 -7.66
C GLY A 322 -6.45 18.47 -7.43
N ILE A 323 -5.42 19.00 -8.09
CA ILE A 323 -5.08 20.43 -8.21
C ILE A 323 -4.53 20.69 -9.64
N ALA A 324 -4.09 21.91 -9.96
CA ALA A 324 -3.56 22.20 -11.30
C ALA A 324 -2.13 21.65 -11.48
N THR A 325 -1.90 20.84 -12.51
CA THR A 325 -0.60 20.20 -12.82
C THR A 325 0.21 20.98 -13.85
N ALA A 326 1.54 20.91 -13.76
CA ALA A 326 2.42 21.39 -14.81
C ALA A 326 2.36 20.43 -16.01
N GLY A 327 2.52 20.96 -17.23
CA GLY A 327 2.65 20.16 -18.46
C GLY A 327 4.11 20.05 -18.88
N GLY A 328 4.47 18.92 -19.50
CA GLY A 328 5.84 18.66 -19.94
C GLY A 328 6.02 17.25 -20.49
N GLY A 329 7.08 17.04 -21.29
CA GLY A 329 7.48 15.72 -21.79
C GLY A 329 6.37 14.88 -22.43
N GLY A 330 5.47 15.51 -23.19
CA GLY A 330 4.34 14.85 -23.85
C GLY A 330 3.01 14.90 -23.08
N VAL A 331 3.02 15.24 -21.79
CA VAL A 331 1.84 15.32 -20.92
C VAL A 331 1.29 16.76 -20.91
N PRO A 332 -0.03 16.98 -21.06
CA PRO A 332 -0.62 18.31 -20.99
C PRO A 332 -0.63 18.87 -19.56
N ALA A 333 -0.63 20.20 -19.43
CA ALA A 333 -0.96 20.88 -18.18
C ALA A 333 -2.48 20.81 -17.95
N LEU A 334 -2.92 20.46 -16.74
CA LEU A 334 -4.33 20.34 -16.39
C LEU A 334 -4.71 21.36 -15.31
N ALA A 335 -5.91 21.93 -15.40
CA ALA A 335 -6.56 22.59 -14.27
C ALA A 335 -7.17 21.54 -13.32
N LYS A 336 -7.41 21.92 -12.05
CA LYS A 336 -8.14 21.07 -11.08
C LYS A 336 -9.45 20.56 -11.68
N GLY A 337 -9.70 19.26 -11.59
CA GLY A 337 -10.91 18.61 -12.11
C GLY A 337 -10.90 18.37 -13.63
N GLN A 338 -9.78 18.60 -14.32
CA GLN A 338 -9.55 18.07 -15.66
C GLN A 338 -8.78 16.74 -15.57
N ALA A 339 -8.96 15.89 -16.59
CA ALA A 339 -8.26 14.62 -16.72
C ALA A 339 -7.58 14.50 -18.09
N THR A 340 -6.58 13.63 -18.18
CA THR A 340 -5.98 13.18 -19.44
C THR A 340 -5.68 11.69 -19.38
N ASP A 341 -5.76 11.05 -20.54
CA ASP A 341 -5.19 9.72 -20.76
C ASP A 341 -3.70 9.85 -21.13
N VAL A 342 -2.90 8.88 -20.70
CA VAL A 342 -1.48 8.72 -21.05
C VAL A 342 -1.28 7.26 -21.49
N ALA A 343 -0.90 7.06 -22.76
CA ALA A 343 -0.56 5.75 -23.29
C ALA A 343 0.90 5.41 -22.94
N MET A 344 1.13 4.21 -22.41
CA MET A 344 2.41 3.78 -21.83
C MET A 344 2.80 2.36 -22.31
N SER A 345 4.09 2.17 -22.58
CA SER A 345 4.72 0.86 -22.76
C SER A 345 5.27 0.33 -21.43
N ARG A 346 5.63 -0.96 -21.34
CA ARG A 346 6.26 -1.51 -20.13
C ARG A 346 7.53 -0.70 -19.82
N TYR A 347 7.74 -0.39 -18.55
CA TYR A 347 8.84 0.43 -18.04
C TYR A 347 8.85 1.90 -18.48
N ASP A 348 7.80 2.42 -19.13
CA ASP A 348 7.63 3.88 -19.21
C ASP A 348 7.23 4.42 -17.83
N THR A 349 7.86 5.52 -17.41
CA THR A 349 7.61 6.25 -16.16
C THR A 349 6.91 7.58 -16.48
N LEU A 350 5.67 7.73 -16.03
CA LEU A 350 4.99 9.03 -15.98
C LEU A 350 5.41 9.74 -14.69
N ASN A 351 5.86 10.98 -14.78
CA ASN A 351 6.00 11.88 -13.63
C ASN A 351 5.14 13.12 -13.85
N VAL A 352 4.46 13.61 -12.82
CA VAL A 352 3.61 14.80 -12.88
C VAL A 352 3.84 15.65 -11.63
N VAL A 353 4.07 16.95 -11.81
CA VAL A 353 4.32 17.91 -10.71
C VAL A 353 3.19 18.96 -10.61
N VAL A 354 3.02 19.58 -9.44
CA VAL A 354 2.14 20.76 -9.30
C VAL A 354 2.57 21.93 -10.20
N SER A 355 1.59 22.70 -10.70
CA SER A 355 1.85 23.99 -11.37
C SER A 355 1.84 25.20 -10.43
N VAL A 356 1.51 24.99 -9.15
CA VAL A 356 1.30 26.05 -8.16
C VAL A 356 2.10 25.74 -6.89
N ASN A 357 3.02 26.62 -6.52
CA ASN A 357 3.80 26.55 -5.27
C ASN A 357 2.89 26.46 -4.05
N TYR A 358 3.35 25.81 -2.96
CA TYR A 358 2.58 25.63 -1.73
C TYR A 358 1.26 24.86 -1.90
N THR A 359 1.17 24.01 -2.93
CA THR A 359 0.06 23.07 -3.15
C THR A 359 0.57 21.65 -3.32
N ASP A 360 -0.33 20.66 -3.23
CA ASP A 360 0.00 19.25 -3.39
C ASP A 360 -0.96 18.50 -4.31
N LEU A 361 -0.49 17.39 -4.89
CA LEU A 361 -1.27 16.51 -5.77
C LEU A 361 -2.20 15.56 -5.01
N SER A 362 -2.34 15.68 -3.68
CA SER A 362 -3.22 14.81 -2.90
C SER A 362 -4.65 14.86 -3.44
N GLY A 363 -5.28 13.69 -3.52
CA GLY A 363 -6.63 13.59 -4.09
C GLY A 363 -6.68 13.57 -5.61
N THR A 364 -5.53 13.56 -6.30
CA THR A 364 -5.49 13.17 -7.71
C THR A 364 -5.88 11.69 -7.83
N ILE A 365 -6.93 11.41 -8.60
CA ILE A 365 -7.45 10.06 -8.82
C ILE A 365 -6.80 9.49 -10.07
N ILE A 366 -6.26 8.28 -9.98
CA ILE A 366 -5.67 7.53 -11.10
C ILE A 366 -6.54 6.30 -11.36
N SER A 367 -6.79 6.02 -12.63
CA SER A 367 -7.43 4.78 -13.09
C SER A 367 -6.75 4.32 -14.37
N ALA A 368 -6.28 3.07 -14.41
CA ALA A 368 -5.63 2.47 -15.57
C ALA A 368 -6.32 1.17 -16.00
N ASP A 369 -6.23 0.85 -17.29
CA ASP A 369 -6.76 -0.39 -17.88
C ASP A 369 -5.94 -1.66 -17.54
N LYS A 370 -4.77 -1.47 -16.93
CA LYS A 370 -3.78 -2.49 -16.55
C LYS A 370 -3.07 -2.09 -15.25
N PRO A 371 -2.35 -3.01 -14.58
CA PRO A 371 -1.59 -2.68 -13.39
C PRO A 371 -0.54 -1.58 -13.62
N VAL A 372 -0.39 -0.70 -12.64
CA VAL A 372 0.64 0.36 -12.61
C VAL A 372 1.24 0.44 -11.21
N TRP A 373 2.55 0.62 -11.11
CA TRP A 373 3.17 1.03 -9.84
C TRP A 373 2.99 2.54 -9.69
N VAL A 374 2.63 3.03 -8.50
CA VAL A 374 2.38 4.47 -8.25
C VAL A 374 3.00 4.87 -6.92
N ALA A 375 3.67 6.02 -6.88
CA ALA A 375 4.06 6.69 -5.65
C ALA A 375 3.69 8.18 -5.68
N GLY A 376 3.13 8.67 -4.58
CA GLY A 376 2.91 10.09 -4.33
C GLY A 376 4.01 10.62 -3.41
N ALA A 377 4.57 11.78 -3.74
CA ALA A 377 5.77 12.26 -3.07
C ALA A 377 5.91 13.79 -3.09
N THR A 378 6.88 14.30 -2.33
CA THR A 378 7.21 15.74 -2.21
C THR A 378 8.71 15.88 -2.08
N GLU A 379 9.35 16.61 -2.99
CA GLU A 379 10.82 16.71 -3.04
C GLU A 379 11.41 17.42 -1.78
N CYS A 380 10.66 18.38 -1.21
CA CYS A 380 10.96 19.05 0.07
C CYS A 380 9.69 19.77 0.59
N GLY A 381 9.01 19.15 1.56
CA GLY A 381 7.81 19.67 2.21
C GLY A 381 7.95 19.81 3.74
N ASN A 382 7.01 20.50 4.39
CA ASN A 382 6.97 20.61 5.87
C ASN A 382 5.62 20.16 6.41
N VAL A 383 5.63 19.31 7.44
CA VAL A 383 4.42 18.84 8.14
C VAL A 383 4.51 19.20 9.62
N PRO A 384 3.80 20.23 10.12
CA PRO A 384 2.94 21.17 9.38
C PRO A 384 3.78 22.20 8.59
N MET A 385 3.15 22.92 7.66
CA MET A 385 3.84 23.95 6.84
C MET A 385 4.38 25.13 7.68
N TYR A 386 3.85 25.35 8.88
CA TYR A 386 4.28 26.38 9.82
C TYR A 386 4.01 25.89 11.26
N PRO A 387 4.91 26.11 12.23
CA PRO A 387 6.12 26.94 12.21
C PRO A 387 7.42 26.20 11.80
N THR A 388 7.31 25.00 11.24
CA THR A 388 8.44 24.15 10.82
C THR A 388 9.36 24.86 9.81
N THR A 389 10.68 24.72 9.95
CA THR A 389 11.68 25.45 9.14
C THR A 389 12.66 24.57 8.37
N TYR A 390 12.64 23.26 8.58
CA TYR A 390 13.47 22.28 7.88
C TYR A 390 12.52 21.32 7.18
N CYS A 391 12.60 21.27 5.85
CA CYS A 391 11.75 20.40 5.05
C CYS A 391 12.32 18.99 5.01
N ASP A 392 11.44 18.04 4.75
CA ASP A 392 11.78 16.67 4.42
C ASP A 392 11.30 16.31 3.02
N HIS A 393 12.07 15.46 2.34
CA HIS A 393 11.55 14.63 1.26
C HIS A 393 10.50 13.67 1.87
N LEU A 394 9.42 13.42 1.13
CA LEU A 394 8.33 12.56 1.60
C LEU A 394 7.89 11.64 0.46
N GLU A 395 7.76 10.34 0.70
CA GLU A 395 7.33 9.36 -0.32
C GLU A 395 6.39 8.28 0.23
N GLU A 396 5.27 8.04 -0.46
CA GLU A 396 4.38 6.89 -0.20
C GLU A 396 4.01 6.20 -1.51
N VAL A 397 4.45 4.94 -1.66
CA VAL A 397 3.98 4.01 -2.69
C VAL A 397 2.51 3.73 -2.43
N SER A 398 1.66 4.21 -3.33
CA SER A 398 0.23 4.30 -3.09
C SER A 398 -0.40 2.91 -3.06
N ILE A 399 -1.13 2.60 -1.99
CA ILE A 399 -1.88 1.34 -1.88
C ILE A 399 -3.13 1.39 -2.78
N PRO A 400 -3.36 0.38 -3.64
CA PRO A 400 -4.57 0.25 -4.46
C PRO A 400 -5.88 0.45 -3.69
N LEU A 401 -6.86 1.11 -4.32
CA LEU A 401 -8.18 1.32 -3.72
C LEU A 401 -8.90 0.00 -3.40
N GLU A 402 -8.62 -1.07 -4.15
CA GLU A 402 -9.15 -2.42 -3.89
C GLU A 402 -8.74 -3.01 -2.54
N TYR A 403 -7.72 -2.46 -1.87
CA TYR A 403 -7.23 -2.92 -0.56
C TYR A 403 -7.53 -1.93 0.58
N TRP A 404 -8.25 -0.84 0.31
CA TRP A 404 -8.68 0.09 1.35
C TRP A 404 -9.83 -0.53 2.17
N GLY A 405 -9.90 -0.19 3.45
CA GLY A 405 -10.84 -0.81 4.40
C GLY A 405 -11.60 0.20 5.25
N ASP A 406 -12.67 -0.25 5.90
CA ASP A 406 -13.56 0.64 6.68
C ASP A 406 -13.00 1.07 8.05
N THR A 407 -11.81 0.62 8.45
CA THR A 407 -11.26 0.85 9.80
C THR A 407 -9.73 0.83 9.80
N TYR A 408 -9.14 1.90 10.32
CA TYR A 408 -7.69 2.09 10.43
C TYR A 408 -7.28 2.43 11.87
N VAL A 409 -6.04 2.09 12.24
CA VAL A 409 -5.42 2.57 13.47
C VAL A 409 -4.60 3.82 13.14
N GLY A 410 -4.93 4.95 13.76
CA GLY A 410 -4.16 6.20 13.67
C GLY A 410 -2.84 6.10 14.45
N ALA A 411 -1.93 5.25 13.97
CA ALA A 411 -0.63 5.03 14.59
C ALA A 411 0.28 6.26 14.48
N HIS A 412 1.26 6.35 15.37
CA HIS A 412 2.33 7.35 15.35
C HIS A 412 3.57 6.81 16.07
N ALA A 413 4.73 7.43 15.84
CA ALA A 413 5.98 7.09 16.53
C ALA A 413 5.92 7.46 18.03
N PRO A 414 6.73 6.84 18.91
CA PRO A 414 6.81 7.22 20.32
C PRO A 414 7.18 8.70 20.49
N GLN A 415 6.37 9.47 21.24
CA GLN A 415 6.48 10.92 21.29
C GLN A 415 7.81 11.42 21.86
N ARG A 416 8.54 12.21 21.07
CA ARG A 416 9.80 12.86 21.41
C ARG A 416 9.53 14.29 21.86
N GLY A 417 9.79 14.58 23.14
CA GLY A 417 9.63 15.91 23.71
C GLY A 417 8.19 16.40 23.67
N SER A 418 7.91 17.40 22.82
CA SER A 418 6.58 17.99 22.62
C SER A 418 6.17 18.03 21.14
N GLU A 419 6.59 17.05 20.34
CA GLU A 419 6.15 16.95 18.94
C GLU A 419 4.63 16.68 18.84
N THR A 420 4.03 17.14 17.74
CA THR A 420 2.61 16.98 17.43
C THR A 420 2.49 16.14 16.17
N PHE A 421 1.66 15.10 16.21
CA PHE A 421 1.38 14.24 15.07
C PHE A 421 0.18 14.77 14.28
N TYR A 422 0.21 14.57 12.96
CA TYR A 422 -0.83 15.01 12.03
C TYR A 422 -1.26 13.82 11.19
N TRP A 423 -2.55 13.75 10.88
CA TRP A 423 -3.09 12.70 10.03
C TRP A 423 -3.86 13.31 8.86
N ARG A 424 -3.60 12.80 7.65
CA ARG A 424 -4.46 13.01 6.48
C ARG A 424 -5.32 11.76 6.28
N VAL A 425 -6.64 11.90 6.35
CA VAL A 425 -7.58 10.86 5.94
C VAL A 425 -8.12 11.20 4.55
N TYR A 426 -8.22 10.17 3.70
CA TYR A 426 -8.63 10.26 2.30
C TYR A 426 -9.91 9.44 2.11
N SER A 427 -10.75 9.79 1.12
CA SER A 427 -11.88 8.94 0.75
C SER A 427 -11.69 8.24 -0.59
N GLY A 428 -11.80 6.91 -0.54
CA GLY A 428 -11.80 6.05 -1.71
C GLY A 428 -13.06 6.17 -2.58
N ASP A 429 -14.17 6.73 -2.09
CA ASP A 429 -15.45 6.85 -2.81
C ASP A 429 -16.28 8.09 -2.37
N ASP A 430 -17.42 8.33 -3.03
CA ASP A 430 -18.29 9.48 -2.78
C ASP A 430 -19.16 9.33 -1.51
N GLY A 431 -19.31 10.43 -0.75
CA GLY A 431 -20.19 10.50 0.43
C GLY A 431 -19.75 9.71 1.67
N VAL A 432 -18.52 9.17 1.69
CA VAL A 432 -17.98 8.42 2.85
C VAL A 432 -17.93 9.32 4.08
N THR A 433 -18.45 8.83 5.20
CA THR A 433 -18.45 9.56 6.48
C THR A 433 -17.47 8.93 7.46
N ILE A 434 -16.29 9.55 7.57
CA ILE A 434 -15.22 9.12 8.48
C ILE A 434 -15.56 9.55 9.91
N SER A 435 -15.23 8.70 10.88
CA SER A 435 -15.32 8.99 12.32
C SER A 435 -14.09 8.44 13.05
N THR A 436 -13.81 8.91 14.27
CA THR A 436 -12.60 8.54 15.01
C THR A 436 -12.92 8.08 16.44
N SER A 437 -12.10 7.17 16.96
CA SER A 437 -12.09 6.79 18.37
C SER A 437 -10.64 6.85 18.89
N PRO A 438 -10.31 7.75 19.84
CA PRO A 438 -11.16 8.77 20.44
C PRO A 438 -11.67 9.82 19.43
N GLN A 439 -12.72 10.53 19.82
CA GLN A 439 -13.33 11.59 19.00
C GLN A 439 -12.35 12.77 18.81
N GLN A 440 -12.02 13.07 17.56
CA GLN A 440 -11.10 14.15 17.17
C GLN A 440 -11.86 15.40 16.67
N PRO A 441 -11.23 16.60 16.69
CA PRO A 441 -11.82 17.81 16.14
C PRO A 441 -12.15 17.69 14.64
N GLY A 442 -13.33 18.18 14.24
CA GLY A 442 -13.77 18.16 12.84
C GLY A 442 -14.44 16.86 12.36
N PHE A 443 -14.50 15.82 13.20
CA PHE A 443 -15.21 14.57 12.93
C PHE A 443 -16.58 14.50 13.62
N PRO A 444 -17.57 13.74 13.10
CA PRO A 444 -17.52 12.96 11.86
C PRO A 444 -17.43 13.86 10.62
N LYS A 445 -16.66 13.41 9.62
CA LYS A 445 -16.29 14.16 8.44
C LYS A 445 -16.74 13.41 7.20
N MET A 446 -17.67 13.99 6.44
CA MET A 446 -18.01 13.50 5.11
C MET A 446 -16.98 13.99 4.09
N LEU A 447 -16.59 13.10 3.17
CA LEU A 447 -15.65 13.32 2.06
C LEU A 447 -16.17 12.60 0.81
N ASN A 448 -15.87 13.16 -0.36
CA ASN A 448 -16.12 12.53 -1.67
C ASN A 448 -14.84 11.90 -2.24
N LYS A 449 -14.93 11.16 -3.36
CA LYS A 449 -13.78 10.43 -3.92
C LYS A 449 -12.62 11.39 -4.22
N GLY A 450 -11.44 11.09 -3.70
CA GLY A 450 -10.26 11.97 -3.82
C GLY A 450 -10.27 13.20 -2.90
N GLU A 451 -11.34 13.48 -2.14
CA GLU A 451 -11.25 14.47 -1.07
C GLU A 451 -10.48 13.90 0.13
N TYR A 452 -9.76 14.79 0.81
CA TYR A 452 -9.00 14.47 2.01
C TYR A 452 -9.21 15.53 3.12
N TYR A 453 -8.91 15.16 4.35
CA TYR A 453 -8.96 16.05 5.50
C TYR A 453 -7.74 15.84 6.41
N GLN A 454 -7.05 16.93 6.75
CA GLN A 454 -5.93 16.92 7.68
C GLN A 454 -6.38 17.44 9.06
N PHE A 455 -5.91 16.80 10.12
CA PHE A 455 -6.13 17.18 11.52
C PHE A 455 -4.90 16.89 12.39
#